data_AF-A0A957RCG2-F1
#
_entry.id   AF-A0A957RCG2-F1
#
_cell.length_a   1.000
_cell.length_b   1.000
_cell.length_c   1.000
_cell.angle_alpha   90.00
_cell.angle_beta   90.00
_cell.angle_gamma   90.00
#
_symmetry.space_group_name_H-M   'P 1'
#
loop_
_entity.id
_entity.type
_entity.pdbx_description
1 polymer ?
#
loop_
_entity_poly.entity_id
_entity_poly.type
_entity_poly.pdbx_seq_one_letter_code
_entity_poly.pdbx_strand_id
1 'polypeptide(L)'
;MNITFLGGADEVGASSILIEIGGRRLLVDAGIRPTPKARWGLAGDQLPDLEQIARSGGIDAILVTHAHTDHTGALELVVERYPHVPVYATPVTIELTRVLHQDARRIMQMRLDEEGELPLFDEVATARLMSAFKPVQFNQPISLAPGLTATYFL
;
A
#
# COMPACT_ATOMS: atom_id res chain seq x y z
N MET A 1 16.78 -14.63 5.06
CA MET A 1 15.49 -13.97 4.80
C MET A 1 14.93 -13.54 6.14
N ASN A 2 14.44 -12.31 6.25
CA ASN A 2 13.78 -11.77 7.42
C ASN A 2 12.37 -11.31 7.03
N ILE A 3 11.39 -11.48 7.92
CA ILE A 3 10.00 -11.07 7.69
C ILE A 3 9.55 -10.28 8.92
N THR A 4 9.11 -9.05 8.71
CA THR A 4 8.59 -8.17 9.76
C THR A 4 7.16 -7.80 9.43
N PHE A 5 6.23 -8.08 10.34
CA PHE A 5 4.83 -7.66 10.21
C PHE A 5 4.71 -6.22 10.70
N LEU A 6 4.25 -5.32 9.83
CA LEU A 6 4.02 -3.91 10.14
C LEU A 6 2.57 -3.64 10.52
N GLY A 7 1.66 -4.52 10.12
CA GLY A 7 0.24 -4.55 10.45
C GLY A 7 -0.44 -5.77 9.83
N GLY A 8 -1.67 -6.06 10.25
CA GLY A 8 -2.43 -7.22 9.80
C GLY A 8 -1.97 -8.55 10.42
N ALA A 9 -1.23 -8.50 11.53
CA ALA A 9 -0.85 -9.66 12.32
C ALA A 9 -1.56 -9.60 13.69
N ASP A 10 -2.31 -10.66 14.02
CA ASP A 10 -3.19 -10.72 15.19
C ASP A 10 -4.33 -9.67 15.20
N GLU A 11 -4.68 -9.16 14.00
CA GLU A 11 -5.71 -8.14 13.78
C GLU A 11 -6.29 -8.23 12.35
N VAL A 12 -7.34 -7.46 12.06
CA VAL A 12 -7.92 -7.33 10.71
C VAL A 12 -7.62 -5.94 10.16
N GLY A 13 -7.02 -5.92 8.97
CA GLY A 13 -6.66 -4.72 8.20
C GLY A 13 -5.30 -4.13 8.56
N ALA A 14 -4.97 -3.01 7.91
CA ALA A 14 -3.59 -2.49 7.84
C ALA A 14 -2.57 -3.56 7.43
N SER A 15 -2.95 -4.48 6.52
CA SER A 15 -2.06 -5.52 6.04
C SER A 15 -0.81 -4.88 5.45
N SER A 16 0.34 -5.21 6.01
CA SER A 16 1.63 -4.75 5.51
C SER A 16 2.77 -5.58 6.09
N ILE A 17 3.57 -6.17 5.21
CA ILE A 17 4.67 -7.06 5.58
C ILE A 17 5.95 -6.58 4.89
N LEU A 18 7.00 -6.36 5.67
CA LEU A 18 8.34 -6.08 5.16
C LEU A 18 9.14 -7.38 5.06
N ILE A 19 9.58 -7.72 3.85
CA ILE A 19 10.40 -8.90 3.56
C ILE A 19 11.79 -8.45 3.18
N GLU A 20 12.81 -8.92 3.91
CA GLU A 20 14.21 -8.71 3.58
C GLU A 20 14.83 -10.01 3.04
N ILE A 21 15.24 -10.01 1.78
CA ILE A 21 15.76 -11.19 1.09
C ILE A 21 16.78 -10.80 0.03
N GLY A 22 17.92 -11.50 -0.02
CA GLY A 22 18.94 -11.26 -1.05
C GLY A 22 19.49 -9.82 -1.07
N GLY A 23 19.53 -9.14 0.08
CA GLY A 23 19.94 -7.74 0.17
C GLY A 23 18.90 -6.73 -0.33
N ARG A 24 17.67 -7.17 -0.58
CA ARG A 24 16.52 -6.34 -1.00
C ARG A 24 15.45 -6.30 0.08
N ARG A 25 14.65 -5.24 0.04
CA ARG A 25 13.53 -4.97 0.95
C ARG A 25 12.26 -4.82 0.14
N LEU A 26 11.36 -5.78 0.28
CA LEU A 26 10.08 -5.82 -0.42
C LEU A 26 8.98 -5.49 0.57
N LEU A 27 8.09 -4.58 0.22
CA LEU A 27 6.86 -4.38 0.96
C LEU A 27 5.76 -5.21 0.30
N VAL A 28 5.05 -6.04 1.06
CA VAL A 28 3.84 -6.71 0.62
C VAL A 28 2.67 -5.99 1.26
N ASP A 29 1.86 -5.34 0.43
CA ASP A 29 0.71 -4.51 0.82
C ASP A 29 1.01 -3.31 1.74
N ALA A 30 0.11 -2.34 1.71
CA ALA A 30 0.05 -1.21 2.64
C ALA A 30 -1.42 -0.80 2.80
N GLY A 31 -2.11 -1.47 3.71
CA GLY A 31 -3.53 -1.24 3.93
C GLY A 31 -3.87 -0.21 5.00
N ILE A 32 -5.18 -0.06 5.25
CA ILE A 32 -5.73 0.68 6.40
C ILE A 32 -6.59 -0.24 7.26
N ARG A 33 -6.64 -0.03 8.58
CA ARG A 33 -7.57 -0.73 9.46
C ARG A 33 -9.00 -0.16 9.28
N PRO A 34 -9.99 -0.98 8.92
CA PRO A 34 -11.38 -0.53 8.86
C PRO A 34 -11.91 -0.38 10.28
N THR A 35 -12.17 0.86 10.73
CA THR A 35 -12.71 1.08 12.09
C THR A 35 -14.07 1.78 12.04
N PRO A 36 -15.07 1.36 12.84
CA PRO A 36 -16.40 2.00 12.87
C PRO A 36 -16.38 3.45 13.36
N LYS A 37 -15.32 3.84 14.07
CA LYS A 37 -15.07 5.20 14.57
C LYS A 37 -13.89 5.84 13.84
N ALA A 38 -13.54 5.33 12.66
CA ALA A 38 -12.34 5.73 11.95
C ALA A 38 -12.45 7.20 11.61
N ARG A 39 -11.68 7.99 12.35
CA ARG A 39 -11.20 9.27 11.88
C ARG A 39 -10.23 8.97 10.75
N TRP A 40 -10.57 9.31 9.51
CA TRP A 40 -9.67 9.21 8.36
C TRP A 40 -8.53 10.27 8.41
N GLY A 41 -8.26 10.89 9.56
CA GLY A 41 -7.10 11.72 9.79
C GLY A 41 -5.85 10.96 10.27
N LEU A 42 -4.69 11.63 10.21
CA LEU A 42 -3.37 11.16 10.70
C LEU A 42 -3.31 10.75 12.20
N ALA A 43 -4.40 10.90 12.93
CA ALA A 43 -4.49 10.65 14.37
C ALA A 43 -5.23 9.35 14.64
N GLY A 44 -4.54 8.21 14.56
CA GLY A 44 -5.11 6.93 14.94
C GLY A 44 -4.19 5.74 14.66
N ASP A 45 -4.51 4.61 15.28
CA ASP A 45 -3.91 3.32 15.02
C ASP A 45 -4.41 2.75 13.68
N GLN A 46 -4.61 3.52 12.61
CA GLN A 46 -5.18 2.97 11.36
C GLN A 46 -4.14 2.45 10.37
N LEU A 47 -2.93 3.00 10.46
CA LEU A 47 -1.86 2.73 9.53
C LEU A 47 -0.97 1.59 10.04
N PRO A 48 -0.34 0.81 9.14
CA PRO A 48 0.77 -0.04 9.52
C PRO A 48 1.89 0.79 10.15
N ASP A 49 2.85 0.15 10.82
CA ASP A 49 4.09 0.80 11.27
C ASP A 49 4.99 1.16 10.07
N LEU A 50 4.60 2.21 9.35
CA LEU A 50 5.32 2.72 8.18
C LEU A 50 6.68 3.34 8.56
N GLU A 51 6.88 3.70 9.83
CA GLU A 51 8.17 4.20 10.32
C GLU A 51 9.21 3.08 10.37
N GLN A 52 8.80 1.84 10.67
CA GLN A 52 9.69 0.69 10.63
C GLN A 52 10.34 0.49 9.26
N ILE A 53 9.66 0.87 8.17
CA ILE A 53 10.23 0.84 6.81
C ILE A 53 11.47 1.75 6.75
N ALA A 54 11.37 2.98 7.27
CA ALA A 54 12.49 3.92 7.29
C ALA A 54 13.61 3.44 8.22
N ARG A 55 13.27 2.92 9.42
CA ARG A 55 14.24 2.34 10.36
C ARG A 55 14.99 1.14 9.78
N SER A 56 14.36 0.40 8.86
CA SER A 56 14.97 -0.75 8.18
C SER A 56 15.80 -0.36 6.95
N GLY A 57 15.79 0.92 6.54
CA GLY A 57 16.58 1.43 5.41
C GLY A 57 15.81 1.61 4.10
N GLY A 58 14.47 1.68 4.15
CA GLY A 58 13.61 1.89 2.98
C GLY A 58 13.16 0.58 2.31
N ILE A 59 12.63 0.69 1.10
CA ILE A 59 12.11 -0.43 0.29
C ILE A 59 12.55 -0.30 -1.18
N ASP A 60 12.70 -1.44 -1.84
CA ASP A 60 13.10 -1.55 -3.25
C ASP A 60 11.91 -1.78 -4.20
N ALA A 61 10.84 -2.42 -3.70
CA ALA A 61 9.61 -2.68 -4.46
C ALA A 61 8.41 -2.88 -3.52
N ILE A 62 7.21 -2.62 -4.04
CA ILE A 62 5.94 -2.95 -3.38
C ILE A 62 5.22 -4.02 -4.20
N LEU A 63 4.73 -5.07 -3.56
CA LEU A 63 3.93 -6.13 -4.15
C LEU A 63 2.51 -6.05 -3.57
N VAL A 64 1.53 -5.71 -4.40
CA VAL A 64 0.13 -5.62 -3.97
C VAL A 64 -0.60 -6.91 -4.29
N THR A 65 -1.17 -7.55 -3.28
CA THR A 65 -1.84 -8.85 -3.40
C THR A 65 -3.18 -8.73 -4.12
N HIS A 66 -4.05 -7.85 -3.65
CA HIS A 66 -5.37 -7.59 -4.21
C HIS A 66 -5.86 -6.19 -3.84
N ALA A 67 -7.03 -5.80 -4.35
CA ALA A 67 -7.43 -4.39 -4.41
C ALA A 67 -8.07 -3.82 -3.14
N HIS A 68 -8.46 -4.65 -2.16
CA HIS A 68 -9.18 -4.17 -0.99
C HIS A 68 -8.36 -3.14 -0.20
N THR A 69 -9.05 -2.15 0.37
CA THR A 69 -8.41 -1.01 1.05
C THR A 69 -7.66 -1.42 2.31
N ASP A 70 -8.00 -2.54 2.93
CA ASP A 70 -7.24 -3.12 4.03
C ASP A 70 -5.88 -3.73 3.61
N HIS A 71 -5.59 -3.72 2.30
CA HIS A 71 -4.30 -4.03 1.67
C HIS A 71 -3.70 -2.87 0.87
N THR A 72 -4.53 -1.94 0.38
CA THR A 72 -4.10 -0.88 -0.54
C THR A 72 -4.22 0.54 0.00
N GLY A 73 -5.05 0.77 1.02
CA GLY A 73 -5.52 2.10 1.40
C GLY A 73 -4.46 3.05 1.99
N ALA A 74 -3.25 2.58 2.26
CA ALA A 74 -2.12 3.39 2.70
C ALA A 74 -1.02 3.53 1.63
N LEU A 75 -1.24 3.00 0.42
CA LEU A 75 -0.23 3.01 -0.65
C LEU A 75 0.16 4.44 -1.08
N GLU A 76 -0.76 5.39 -1.10
CA GLU A 76 -0.46 6.80 -1.39
C GLU A 76 0.63 7.35 -0.47
N LEU A 77 0.53 7.07 0.83
CA LEU A 77 1.48 7.53 1.84
C LEU A 77 2.87 6.93 1.63
N VAL A 78 2.91 5.63 1.28
CA VAL A 78 4.16 4.93 1.01
C VAL A 78 4.81 5.44 -0.28
N VAL A 79 4.04 5.60 -1.36
CA VAL A 79 4.56 6.10 -2.64
C VAL A 79 5.02 7.54 -2.54
N GLU A 80 4.35 8.38 -1.75
CA GLU A 80 4.81 9.75 -1.50
C GLU A 80 6.17 9.79 -0.80
N ARG A 81 6.41 8.89 0.16
CA ARG A 81 7.70 8.78 0.87
C ARG A 81 8.79 8.10 0.03
N TYR A 82 8.41 7.21 -0.89
CA TYR A 82 9.33 6.43 -1.74
C TYR A 82 8.96 6.51 -3.23
N PRO A 83 9.03 7.70 -3.87
CA PRO A 83 8.45 7.95 -5.20
C PRO A 83 9.11 7.21 -6.36
N HIS A 84 10.29 6.61 -6.14
CA HIS A 84 11.03 5.85 -7.15
C HIS A 84 10.76 4.34 -7.08
N VAL A 85 10.03 3.89 -6.06
CA VAL A 85 9.79 2.47 -5.81
C VAL A 85 8.63 1.97 -6.68
N PRO A 86 8.84 0.94 -7.51
CA PRO A 86 7.78 0.37 -8.34
C PRO A 86 6.74 -0.37 -7.48
N VAL A 87 5.47 -0.29 -7.90
CA VAL A 87 4.35 -1.01 -7.29
C VAL A 87 3.85 -2.08 -8.25
N TYR A 88 4.02 -3.35 -7.93
CA TYR A 88 3.60 -4.46 -8.77
C TYR A 88 2.23 -4.98 -8.37
N ALA A 89 1.35 -5.15 -9.35
CA ALA A 89 0.01 -5.66 -9.14
C ALA A 89 -0.58 -6.19 -10.46
N THR A 90 -1.58 -7.08 -10.37
CA THR A 90 -2.27 -7.53 -11.59
C THR A 90 -3.10 -6.40 -12.22
N PRO A 91 -3.36 -6.41 -13.55
CA PRO A 91 -4.20 -5.40 -14.19
C PRO A 91 -5.56 -5.21 -13.51
N VAL A 92 -6.20 -6.31 -13.08
CA VAL A 92 -7.49 -6.26 -12.38
C VAL A 92 -7.34 -5.59 -11.01
N THR A 93 -6.28 -5.94 -10.26
CA THR A 93 -5.98 -5.28 -8.98
C THR A 93 -5.79 -3.77 -9.17
N ILE A 94 -5.02 -3.35 -10.18
CA ILE A 94 -4.76 -1.92 -10.45
C ILE A 94 -6.07 -1.16 -10.72
N GLU A 95 -6.93 -1.70 -11.59
CA GLU A 95 -8.19 -1.05 -11.95
C GLU A 95 -9.15 -0.95 -10.77
N LEU A 96 -9.25 -2.00 -9.95
CA LEU A 96 -10.10 -1.99 -8.77
C LEU A 96 -9.55 -1.04 -7.69
N THR A 97 -8.24 -1.03 -7.45
CA THR A 97 -7.59 -0.09 -6.54
C THR A 97 -7.88 1.36 -6.96
N ARG A 98 -7.80 1.67 -8.26
CA ARG A 98 -8.15 3.00 -8.79
C ARG A 98 -9.57 3.41 -8.40
N VAL A 99 -10.55 2.54 -8.58
CA VAL A 99 -11.96 2.82 -8.27
C VAL A 99 -12.17 3.01 -6.77
N LEU A 100 -11.61 2.10 -5.95
CA LEU A 100 -11.77 2.14 -4.50
C LEU A 100 -11.10 3.38 -3.88
N HIS A 101 -9.93 3.77 -4.39
CA HIS A 101 -9.22 4.96 -3.90
C HIS A 101 -9.90 6.25 -4.32
N GLN A 102 -10.50 6.31 -5.53
CA GLN A 102 -11.34 7.43 -5.94
C GLN A 102 -12.58 7.57 -5.05
N ASP A 103 -13.20 6.45 -4.65
CA ASP A 103 -14.34 6.45 -3.73
C ASP A 103 -13.94 6.89 -2.32
N ALA A 104 -12.84 6.34 -1.78
CA ALA A 104 -12.29 6.73 -0.49
C ALA A 104 -12.01 8.24 -0.44
N ARG A 105 -11.47 8.83 -1.51
CA ARG A 105 -11.26 10.28 -1.59
C ARG A 105 -12.54 11.10 -1.53
N ARG A 106 -13.62 10.65 -2.18
CA ARG A 106 -14.92 11.34 -2.08
C ARG A 106 -15.41 11.34 -0.63
N ILE A 107 -15.28 10.20 0.05
CA ILE A 107 -15.65 10.08 1.48
C ILE A 107 -14.79 11.00 2.35
N MET A 108 -13.46 11.02 2.13
CA MET A 108 -12.57 11.91 2.89
C MET A 108 -12.89 13.39 2.65
N GLN A 109 -13.20 13.78 1.40
CA GLN A 109 -13.59 15.15 1.09
C GLN A 109 -14.90 15.55 1.79
N MET A 110 -15.91 14.67 1.78
CA MET A 110 -17.15 14.91 2.51
C MET A 110 -16.90 15.12 4.01
N ARG A 111 -16.01 14.32 4.62
CA ARG A 111 -15.62 14.46 6.03
C ARG A 111 -14.82 15.73 6.33
N LEU A 112 -13.99 16.18 5.39
CA LEU A 112 -13.33 17.48 5.51
C LEU A 112 -14.37 18.60 5.56
N ASP A 113 -15.35 18.56 4.65
CA ASP A 113 -16.37 19.60 4.53
C ASP A 113 -17.35 19.60 5.72
N GLU A 114 -17.73 18.42 6.24
CA GLU A 114 -18.71 18.27 7.32
C GLU A 114 -18.10 18.35 8.72
N GLU A 115 -16.92 17.76 8.92
CA GLU A 115 -16.31 17.55 10.24
C GLU A 115 -14.95 18.24 10.41
N GLY A 116 -14.39 18.83 9.35
CA GLY A 116 -13.03 19.41 9.36
C GLY A 116 -11.92 18.37 9.44
N GLU A 117 -12.23 17.10 9.15
CA GLU A 117 -11.28 16.00 9.18
C GLU A 117 -10.37 16.05 7.95
N LEU A 118 -9.05 16.23 8.18
CA LEU A 118 -8.08 16.27 7.09
C LEU A 118 -8.01 14.91 6.37
N PRO A 119 -8.03 14.90 5.02
CA PRO A 119 -7.90 13.68 4.24
C PRO A 119 -6.52 13.06 4.45
N LEU A 120 -6.44 11.72 4.43
CA LEU A 120 -5.17 10.99 4.46
C LEU A 120 -4.31 11.29 3.23
N PHE A 121 -4.92 11.45 2.07
CA PHE A 121 -4.24 11.72 0.81
C PHE A 121 -5.14 12.48 -0.17
N ASP A 122 -4.52 13.15 -1.15
CA ASP A 122 -5.20 14.00 -2.12
C ASP A 122 -5.19 13.40 -3.55
N GLU A 123 -5.71 14.17 -4.52
CA GLU A 123 -5.73 13.81 -5.94
C GLU A 123 -4.33 13.52 -6.50
N VAL A 124 -3.35 14.31 -6.06
CA VAL A 124 -1.99 14.25 -6.56
C VAL A 124 -1.33 12.98 -6.08
N ALA A 125 -1.53 12.59 -4.82
CA ALA A 125 -1.05 11.35 -4.25
C ALA A 125 -1.65 10.13 -4.98
N THR A 126 -2.97 10.10 -5.23
CA THR A 126 -3.58 9.00 -6.01
C THR A 126 -3.05 8.96 -7.44
N ALA A 127 -2.85 10.10 -8.11
CA ALA A 127 -2.27 10.14 -9.45
C ALA A 127 -0.82 9.62 -9.48
N ARG A 128 -0.01 9.94 -8.46
CA ARG A 128 1.33 9.40 -8.28
C ARG A 128 1.30 7.89 -8.08
N LEU A 129 0.41 7.38 -7.20
CA LEU A 129 0.23 5.95 -6.99
C LEU A 129 -0.14 5.24 -8.31
N MET A 130 -1.09 5.77 -9.09
CA MET A 130 -1.47 5.21 -10.38
C MET A 130 -0.29 5.17 -11.36
N SER A 131 0.59 6.18 -11.34
CA SER A 131 1.78 6.24 -12.18
C SER A 131 2.90 5.29 -11.74
N ALA A 132 2.94 4.90 -10.46
CA ALA A 132 3.94 3.99 -9.90
C ALA A 132 3.64 2.52 -10.20
N PHE A 133 2.39 2.18 -10.55
CA PHE A 133 2.01 0.80 -10.85
C PHE A 133 2.73 0.22 -12.08
N LYS A 134 3.17 -1.02 -11.94
CA LYS A 134 3.72 -1.89 -12.97
C LYS A 134 2.82 -3.12 -13.08
N PRO A 135 2.06 -3.28 -14.17
CA PRO A 135 1.16 -4.41 -14.32
C PRO A 135 1.95 -5.72 -14.46
N VAL A 136 1.46 -6.78 -13.84
CA VAL A 136 2.07 -8.12 -13.90
C VAL A 136 1.02 -9.18 -14.22
N GLN A 137 1.43 -10.26 -14.87
CA GLN A 137 0.55 -11.36 -15.26
C GLN A 137 0.67 -12.53 -14.29
N PHE A 138 -0.44 -13.27 -14.11
CA PHE A 138 -0.40 -14.52 -13.37
C PHE A 138 0.53 -15.54 -14.04
N ASN A 139 1.18 -16.36 -13.22
CA ASN A 139 2.10 -17.42 -13.63
C ASN A 139 3.29 -16.94 -14.47
N GLN A 140 3.59 -15.64 -14.47
CA GLN A 140 4.76 -15.07 -15.13
C GLN A 140 5.71 -14.50 -14.06
N PRO A 141 6.96 -15.00 -13.97
CA PRO A 141 7.92 -14.48 -13.03
C PRO A 141 8.36 -13.07 -13.44
N ILE A 142 8.34 -12.14 -12.48
CA ILE A 142 8.94 -10.82 -12.61
C ILE A 142 10.30 -10.80 -11.93
N SER A 143 11.27 -10.12 -12.54
CA SER A 143 12.60 -9.92 -11.94
C SER A 143 12.56 -8.68 -11.05
N LEU A 144 12.80 -8.86 -9.75
CA LEU A 144 12.91 -7.78 -8.77
C LEU A 144 14.37 -7.33 -8.60
N ALA A 145 15.30 -8.28 -8.69
CA ALA A 145 16.75 -8.06 -8.68
C ALA A 145 17.45 -9.29 -9.28
N PRO A 146 18.76 -9.22 -9.60
CA PRO A 146 19.52 -10.40 -10.01
C PRO A 146 19.36 -11.54 -8.99
N GLY A 147 18.80 -12.68 -9.43
CA GLY A 147 18.57 -13.85 -8.57
C GLY A 147 17.34 -13.77 -7.66
N LEU A 148 16.49 -12.74 -7.80
CA LEU A 148 15.26 -12.58 -7.02
C LEU A 148 14.07 -12.32 -7.94
N THR A 149 13.10 -13.21 -7.92
CA THR A 149 11.86 -13.11 -8.70
C THR A 149 10.63 -13.18 -7.80
N ALA A 150 9.51 -12.66 -8.30
CA ALA A 150 8.19 -12.87 -7.74
C ALA A 150 7.23 -13.38 -8.83
N THR A 151 6.27 -14.22 -8.45
CA THR A 151 5.24 -14.75 -9.36
C THR A 151 3.90 -14.65 -8.68
N TYR A 152 2.91 -14.12 -9.38
CA TYR A 152 1.53 -14.03 -8.92
C TYR A 152 0.77 -15.28 -9.36
N PHE A 153 -0.08 -15.82 -8.49
CA PHE A 153 -0.91 -17.00 -8.75
C PHE A 153 -2.39 -16.67 -8.55
N LEU A 154 -3.27 -17.44 -9.21
CA LEU A 154 -4.73 -17.38 -9.08
C LEU A 154 -5.22 -18.31 -7.97
#